data_AF-A0A1H8JSN4-F1
#
_entry.id   AF-A0A1H8JSN4-F1
#
_cell.length_a   1.000
_cell.length_b   1.000
_cell.length_c   1.000
_cell.angle_alpha   90.00
_cell.angle_beta   90.00
_cell.angle_gamma   90.00
#
_symmetry.space_group_name_H-M   'P 1'
#
loop_
_entity.id
_entity.type
_entity.pdbx_description
1 polymer ?
#
loop_
_entity_poly.entity_id
_entity_poly.type
_entity_poly.pdbx_seq_one_letter_code
_entity_poly.pdbx_strand_id
1 'polypeptide(L)' 'MPGYELTALAEEDLKAIALYTVNTWGIEQAKHYEALLLRRFQEIAQGSITPRVFLKNR' A
#
# COMPACT_ATOMS: atom_id res chain seq x y z
N MET A 1 -0.93 5.62 16.43
CA MET A 1 -0.04 5.77 15.26
C MET A 1 0.00 4.43 14.53
N PRO A 2 0.00 4.39 13.19
CA PRO A 2 0.26 3.13 12.48
C PRO A 2 1.59 2.56 13.00
N GLY A 3 1.65 1.25 13.24
CA GLY A 3 2.86 0.58 13.75
C GLY A 3 3.98 0.46 12.72
N TYR A 4 4.03 1.37 11.74
CA TYR A 4 4.97 1.41 10.64
C TYR A 4 5.15 2.85 10.15
N GLU A 5 6.28 3.09 9.49
CA GLU A 5 6.57 4.33 8.76
C GLU A 5 6.71 4.02 7.28
N LEU A 6 6.37 4.99 6.44
CA LEU A 6 6.61 4.92 5.00
C LEU A 6 7.87 5.71 4.66
N THR A 7 8.65 5.20 3.73
CA THR A 7 9.72 5.99 3.12
C THR A 7 9.12 7.02 2.17
N ALA A 8 9.85 8.11 1.90
CA ALA A 8 9.42 9.11 0.92
C ALA A 8 9.08 8.49 -0.46
N LEU A 9 9.87 7.50 -0.90
CA LEU A 9 9.61 6.78 -2.15
C LEU A 9 8.30 5.99 -2.10
N ALA A 10 7.99 5.32 -0.98
CA ALA A 10 6.73 4.60 -0.83
C ALA A 10 5.52 5.56 -0.81
N GLU A 11 5.66 6.76 -0.25
CA GLU A 11 4.61 7.78 -0.32
C GLU A 11 4.39 8.28 -1.76
N GLU A 12 5.46 8.47 -2.54
CA GLU A 12 5.38 8.83 -3.96
C GLU A 12 4.70 7.73 -4.78
N ASP A 13 5.05 6.47 -4.54
CA ASP A 13 4.40 5.32 -5.18
C ASP A 13 2.89 5.30 -4.90
N LEU A 14 2.49 5.52 -3.63
CA LEU A 14 1.07 5.57 -3.26
C LEU A 14 0.32 6.72 -3.95
N LYS A 15 0.95 7.90 -4.07
CA LYS A 15 0.38 9.03 -4.82
C LYS A 15 0.20 8.71 -6.29
N ALA A 16 1.20 8.07 -6.91
CA ALA A 16 1.12 7.67 -8.31
C ALA A 16 0.02 6.62 -8.54
N ILE A 17 -0.08 5.61 -7.67
CA ILE A 17 -1.15 4.60 -7.70
C ILE A 17 -2.51 5.27 -7.57
N ALA A 18 -2.69 6.17 -6.59
CA ALA A 18 -3.96 6.86 -6.39
C ALA A 18 -4.35 7.69 -7.60
N LEU A 19 -3.43 8.51 -8.14
CA LEU A 19 -3.68 9.35 -9.31
C LEU A 19 -4.06 8.52 -10.53
N TYR A 20 -3.31 7.46 -10.81
CA TYR A 20 -3.62 6.55 -11.90
C TYR A 20 -5.00 5.91 -11.72
N THR A 21 -5.29 5.43 -10.51
CA THR A 21 -6.56 4.75 -10.21
C THR A 21 -7.76 5.67 -10.39
N VAL A 22 -7.65 6.93 -9.94
CA VAL A 22 -8.67 7.96 -10.17
C VAL A 22 -8.87 8.21 -11.67
N ASN A 23 -7.78 8.37 -12.42
CA ASN A 23 -7.84 8.69 -13.85
C ASN A 23 -8.38 7.53 -14.69
N THR A 24 -8.10 6.28 -14.31
CA THR A 24 -8.49 5.10 -15.08
C THR A 24 -9.86 4.56 -14.69
N TRP A 25 -10.21 4.57 -13.40
CA TRP A 25 -11.41 3.89 -12.88
C TRP A 25 -12.30 4.77 -11.98
N GLY A 26 -11.88 6.00 -11.68
CA GLY A 26 -12.65 6.95 -10.89
C GLY A 26 -12.33 6.92 -9.39
N ILE A 27 -12.86 7.92 -8.69
CA ILE A 27 -12.55 8.20 -7.28
C ILE A 27 -12.98 7.09 -6.31
N GLU A 28 -14.10 6.42 -6.59
CA GLU A 28 -14.60 5.35 -5.73
C GLU A 28 -13.66 4.13 -5.76
N GLN A 29 -13.10 3.82 -6.93
CA GLN A 29 -12.09 2.76 -7.05
C GLN A 29 -10.81 3.12 -6.30
N ALA A 30 -10.39 4.40 -6.35
CA ALA A 30 -9.22 4.88 -5.62
C ALA A 30 -9.39 4.77 -4.10
N LYS A 31 -10.54 5.17 -3.56
CA LYS A 31 -10.87 5.01 -2.13
C LYS A 31 -10.87 3.54 -1.71
N HIS A 32 -11.43 2.66 -2.54
CA HIS A 32 -11.43 1.22 -2.26
C HIS A 32 -9.99 0.68 -2.18
N TYR A 33 -9.13 1.11 -3.11
CA TYR A 33 -7.73 0.68 -3.16
C TYR A 33 -6.91 1.24 -1.98
N GLU A 34 -7.14 2.50 -1.60
CA GLU A 34 -6.56 3.13 -0.42
C GLU A 34 -6.89 2.32 0.85
N ALA A 35 -8.17 2.01 1.08
CA ALA A 35 -8.60 1.24 2.24
C ALA A 35 -7.97 -0.16 2.27
N LEU A 36 -7.86 -0.82 1.10
CA LEU A 36 -7.22 -2.12 0.98
C LEU A 36 -5.73 -2.06 1.33
N LEU A 37 -4.99 -1.10 0.77
CA LEU A 37 -3.56 -0.91 1.05
C LEU A 37 -3.30 -0.61 2.52
N LEU A 38 -4.07 0.32 3.11
CA LEU A 38 -3.96 0.67 4.53
C LEU A 38 -4.13 -0.55 5.42
N ARG A 39 -5.18 -1.36 5.16
CA ARG A 39 -5.44 -2.60 5.89
C ARG A 39 -4.26 -3.58 5.77
N ARG A 40 -3.73 -3.79 4.56
CA ARG A 40 -2.60 -4.72 4.35
C ARG A 40 -1.33 -4.24 5.05
N PHE A 41 -1.02 -2.96 5.03
CA PHE A 41 0.12 -2.42 5.78
C PHE A 41 -0.02 -2.64 7.28
N GLN A 42 -1.23 -2.45 7.83
CA GLN A 42 -1.50 -2.76 9.24
C GLN A 42 -1.34 -4.24 9.57
N GLU A 43 -1.88 -5.14 8.74
CA GLU A 43 -1.76 -6.59 8.92
C GLU A 43 -0.29 -7.05 8.86
N ILE A 44 0.54 -6.44 7.99
CA ILE A 44 1.98 -6.69 7.93
C ILE A 44 2.68 -6.18 9.19
N ALA A 45 2.42 -4.93 9.59
CA ALA A 45 3.04 -4.32 10.77
C ALA A 45 2.70 -5.05 12.08
N GLN A 46 1.50 -5.62 12.17
CA GLN A 46 1.06 -6.43 13.32
C GLN A 46 1.59 -7.87 13.29
N GLY A 47 2.22 -8.31 12.19
CA GLY A 47 2.66 -9.70 12.02
C GLY A 47 1.51 -10.69 11.77
N SER A 48 0.31 -10.20 11.47
CA SER A 48 -0.88 -11.01 11.17
C SER A 48 -0.77 -11.73 9.82
N ILE A 49 0.09 -11.24 8.93
CA ILE A 49 0.39 -11.85 7.63
C ILE A 49 1.90 -11.88 7.42
N THR A 50 2.42 -13.04 7.00
CA THR A 50 3.82 -13.20 6.60
C THR A 50 4.08 -12.53 5.26
N PRO A 51 4.97 -11.51 5.18
CA PRO A 51 5.35 -10.92 3.92
C PRO A 51 6.02 -11.93 3.00
N ARG A 52 5.74 -11.86 1.70
CA ARG A 52 6.49 -12.64 0.72
C ARG A 52 7.86 -12.03 0.53
N VAL A 53 8.92 -12.78 0.86
CA VAL A 53 10.30 -12.33 0.64
C VAL A 53 10.66 -12.54 -0.83
N PHE A 54 10.78 -11.44 -1.58
CA PHE A 54 11.05 -11.46 -3.02
C PHE A 54 12.52 -11.71 -3.37
N LEU A 55 13.46 -11.39 -2.47
CA LEU A 55 14.90 -11.43 -2.73
C LEU A 55 15.61 -12.71 -2.24
N LYS A 56 14.88 -13.81 -2.02
CA LYS A 56 15.45 -14.99 -1.35
C LYS A 56 16.59 -15.71 -2.11
N ASN A 57 16.80 -15.44 -3.40
CA ASN A 57 17.84 -16.07 -4.22
C ASN A 57 18.55 -15.06 -5.16
N ARG A 58 19.42 -14.20 -4.64
CA ARG A 58 20.45 -13.52 -5.46
C ARG A 58 21.83 -13.90 -4.96
#